data_AF-A0A382MBV6-F1
#
_entry.id   AF-A0A382MBV6-F1
#
_cell.length_a   1.000
_cell.length_b   1.000
_cell.length_c   1.000
_cell.angle_alpha   90.00
_cell.angle_beta   90.00
_cell.angle_gamma   90.00
#
_symmetry.space_group_name_H-M   'P 1'
#
loop_
_entity.id
_entity.type
_entity.pdbx_description
1 polymer ?
#
loop_
_entity_poly.entity_id
_entity_poly.type
_entity_poly.pdbx_seq_one_letter_code
_entity_poly.pdbx_strand_id
1 'polypeptide(L)'
;MHEHDFYLNRGEFRYCTEKYGKEEFRLTIAQYVSEKRPPFPFRKLSYEEMVENFQKLQRVDYTKFITPKDQIENEVIEKYDDYKYEFQTCGQGLIDTPSTYNICSDYFMNHLRLRCGSYGFMAPAQVWEQGTPKQIWSSIGGLWRGVNTAQDLSPKSVMEVLRLGTYIATQFKPIVAKVIYNMTEAKTVLDTSMGWGDRLAGFFASDATHYIGCDPNPNTFQIYSEMIREYSKMAPGKTTQIHRCGAEDL
;
A
#
# COMPACT_ATOMS: atom_id res chain seq x y z
N MET A 1 -6.91 28.98 -9.97
CA MET A 1 -5.68 28.43 -10.59
C MET A 1 -6.00 27.02 -11.02
N HIS A 2 -5.98 26.77 -12.32
CA HIS A 2 -6.19 25.43 -12.86
C HIS A 2 -4.91 24.60 -12.61
N GLU A 3 -5.02 23.27 -12.50
CA GLU A 3 -3.90 22.32 -12.29
C GLU A 3 -2.69 22.50 -13.25
N HIS A 4 -2.88 23.23 -14.36
CA HIS A 4 -1.83 23.57 -15.32
C HIS A 4 -0.70 24.46 -14.76
N ASP A 5 -0.86 25.10 -13.60
CA ASP A 5 0.11 26.10 -13.10
C ASP A 5 1.27 25.52 -12.27
N PHE A 6 1.24 24.23 -11.87
CA PHE A 6 2.29 23.62 -11.02
C PHE A 6 3.15 22.57 -11.74
N TYR A 7 2.54 21.73 -12.58
CA TYR A 7 3.25 20.61 -13.21
C TYR A 7 4.04 21.06 -14.43
N LEU A 8 5.19 20.41 -14.65
CA LEU A 8 6.12 20.75 -15.73
C LEU A 8 6.41 19.50 -16.55
N ASN A 9 6.29 19.63 -17.86
CA ASN A 9 6.71 18.57 -18.78
C ASN A 9 8.25 18.45 -18.78
N ARG A 10 8.76 17.41 -19.45
CA ARG A 10 10.21 17.14 -19.52
C ARG A 10 11.05 18.33 -20.01
N GLY A 11 10.57 19.06 -21.00
CA GLY A 11 11.28 20.22 -21.56
C GLY A 11 11.37 21.38 -20.58
N GLU A 12 10.25 21.70 -19.93
CA GLU A 12 10.16 22.75 -18.90
C GLU A 12 10.99 22.39 -17.66
N PHE A 13 10.89 21.15 -17.19
CA PHE A 13 11.66 20.67 -16.05
C PHE A 13 13.17 20.74 -16.30
N ARG A 14 13.61 20.32 -17.50
CA ARG A 14 15.01 20.43 -17.92
C ARG A 14 15.44 21.89 -18.01
N TYR A 15 14.65 22.75 -18.66
CA TYR A 15 14.95 24.17 -18.77
C TYR A 15 15.14 24.83 -17.40
N CYS A 16 14.22 24.58 -16.46
CA CYS A 16 14.31 25.12 -15.10
C CYS A 16 15.55 24.57 -14.36
N THR A 17 15.85 23.29 -14.53
CA THR A 17 17.03 22.65 -13.92
C THR A 17 18.33 23.25 -14.46
N GLU A 18 18.45 23.47 -15.78
CA GLU A 18 19.63 24.05 -16.42
C GLU A 18 19.81 25.53 -16.07
N LYS A 19 18.71 26.29 -16.03
CA LYS A 19 18.74 27.73 -15.78
C LYS A 19 19.03 28.11 -14.34
N TYR A 20 18.40 27.42 -13.38
CA TYR A 20 18.45 27.80 -11.97
C TYR A 20 19.29 26.84 -11.12
N GLY A 21 19.64 25.67 -11.66
CA GLY A 21 20.27 24.61 -10.91
C GLY A 21 19.28 23.82 -10.04
N LYS A 22 19.66 22.58 -9.72
CA LYS A 22 18.84 21.64 -8.97
C LYS A 22 18.44 22.16 -7.58
N GLU A 23 19.36 22.75 -6.84
CA GLU A 23 19.13 23.10 -5.44
C GLU A 23 18.10 24.23 -5.29
N GLU A 24 18.25 25.30 -6.07
CA GLU A 24 17.31 26.42 -6.09
C GLU A 24 15.93 26.00 -6.62
N PHE A 25 15.90 25.20 -7.68
CA PHE A 25 14.64 24.72 -8.25
C PHE A 25 13.90 23.80 -7.27
N ARG A 26 14.61 22.91 -6.57
CA ARG A 26 14.03 22.05 -5.52
C ARG A 26 13.49 22.84 -4.34
N LEU A 27 14.22 23.87 -3.90
CA LEU A 27 13.77 24.78 -2.84
C LEU A 27 12.50 25.51 -3.26
N THR A 28 12.47 26.03 -4.49
CA THR A 28 11.31 26.72 -5.06
C THR A 28 10.08 25.81 -5.09
N ILE A 29 10.21 24.57 -5.56
CA ILE A 29 9.10 23.60 -5.54
C ILE A 29 8.63 23.35 -4.10
N ALA A 30 9.55 23.15 -3.17
CA ALA A 30 9.21 22.86 -1.79
C ALA A 30 8.48 24.03 -1.09
N GLN A 31 8.91 25.27 -1.34
CA GLN A 31 8.24 26.48 -0.85
C GLN A 31 6.85 26.60 -1.47
N TYR A 32 6.74 26.46 -2.79
CA TYR A 32 5.45 26.52 -3.48
C TYR A 32 4.46 25.49 -2.94
N VAL A 33 4.87 24.24 -2.78
CA VAL A 33 4.00 23.18 -2.21
C VAL A 33 3.60 23.54 -0.78
N SER A 34 4.52 24.10 0.02
CA SER A 34 4.26 24.49 1.40
C SER A 34 3.26 25.66 1.52
N GLU A 35 3.30 26.60 0.59
CA GLU A 35 2.45 27.79 0.62
C GLU A 35 1.12 27.61 -0.09
N LYS A 36 1.12 26.92 -1.24
CA LYS A 36 -0.04 26.82 -2.14
C LYS A 36 -0.82 25.51 -1.98
N ARG A 37 -0.22 24.49 -1.34
CA ARG A 37 -0.85 23.19 -1.07
C ARG A 37 -1.57 22.61 -2.30
N PRO A 38 -0.87 22.41 -3.43
CA PRO A 38 -1.48 21.72 -4.57
C PRO A 38 -1.98 20.33 -4.12
N PRO A 39 -3.10 19.83 -4.66
CA PRO A 39 -3.65 18.54 -4.25
C PRO A 39 -2.60 17.42 -4.31
N PHE A 40 -2.60 16.53 -3.32
CA PHE A 40 -1.73 15.36 -3.37
C PHE A 40 -2.18 14.44 -4.53
N PRO A 41 -1.27 14.00 -5.42
CA PRO A 41 -1.61 13.28 -6.64
C PRO A 41 -1.94 11.80 -6.38
N PHE A 42 -3.01 11.52 -5.65
CA PHE A 42 -3.47 10.14 -5.40
C PHE A 42 -3.62 9.36 -6.71
N ARG A 43 -3.23 8.09 -6.67
CA ARG A 43 -3.47 7.19 -7.79
C ARG A 43 -4.97 7.01 -7.95
N LYS A 44 -5.49 7.30 -9.15
CA LYS A 44 -6.86 6.96 -9.52
C LYS A 44 -6.92 5.46 -9.80
N LEU A 45 -7.82 4.77 -9.13
CA LEU A 45 -8.13 3.34 -9.32
C LEU A 45 -9.58 3.25 -9.71
N SER A 46 -9.90 2.56 -10.81
CA SER A 46 -11.29 2.39 -11.23
C SER A 46 -11.95 1.24 -10.47
N TYR A 47 -13.29 1.30 -10.36
CA TYR A 47 -14.07 0.22 -9.77
C TYR A 47 -13.94 -1.06 -10.59
N GLU A 48 -13.92 -0.94 -11.92
CA GLU A 48 -13.75 -2.05 -12.86
C GLU A 48 -12.40 -2.74 -12.66
N GLU A 49 -11.32 -1.97 -12.53
CA GLU A 49 -9.99 -2.52 -12.24
C GLU A 49 -9.98 -3.31 -10.93
N MET A 50 -10.65 -2.81 -9.89
CA MET A 50 -10.78 -3.49 -8.60
C MET A 50 -11.57 -4.80 -8.74
N VAL A 51 -12.72 -4.77 -9.41
CA VAL A 51 -13.57 -5.95 -9.63
C VAL A 51 -12.83 -7.02 -10.43
N GLU A 52 -12.19 -6.65 -11.54
CA GLU A 52 -11.40 -7.57 -12.35
C GLU A 52 -10.25 -8.20 -11.55
N ASN A 53 -9.55 -7.39 -10.76
CA ASN A 53 -8.44 -7.86 -9.93
C ASN A 53 -8.93 -8.83 -8.84
N PHE A 54 -10.07 -8.54 -8.21
CA PHE A 54 -10.68 -9.41 -7.22
C PHE A 54 -11.16 -10.74 -7.82
N GLN A 55 -11.79 -10.73 -8.99
CA GLN A 55 -12.20 -11.96 -9.68
C GLN A 55 -10.98 -12.82 -10.07
N LYS A 56 -9.86 -12.20 -10.46
CA LYS A 56 -8.59 -12.91 -10.68
C LYS A 56 -8.10 -13.55 -9.39
N LEU A 57 -8.15 -12.81 -8.26
CA LEU A 57 -7.80 -13.34 -6.94
C LEU A 57 -8.69 -14.52 -6.53
N GLN A 58 -10.00 -14.48 -6.81
CA GLN A 58 -10.92 -15.60 -6.53
C GLN A 58 -10.55 -16.87 -7.33
N ARG A 59 -10.24 -16.71 -8.62
CA ARG A 59 -10.02 -17.85 -9.54
C ARG A 59 -8.60 -18.41 -9.51
N VAL A 60 -7.62 -17.64 -9.06
CA VAL A 60 -6.22 -18.09 -9.10
C VAL A 60 -6.04 -19.32 -8.22
N ASP A 61 -5.34 -20.30 -8.77
CA ASP A 61 -4.84 -21.46 -8.05
C ASP A 61 -3.78 -21.00 -7.04
N TYR A 62 -4.14 -21.10 -5.76
CA TYR A 62 -3.30 -20.60 -4.67
C TYR A 62 -2.06 -21.47 -4.45
N THR A 63 -2.07 -22.73 -4.91
CA THR A 63 -0.93 -23.66 -4.71
C THR A 63 0.31 -23.22 -5.47
N LYS A 64 0.14 -22.44 -6.55
CA LYS A 64 1.23 -21.86 -7.35
C LYS A 64 2.06 -20.81 -6.61
N PHE A 65 1.61 -20.37 -5.44
CA PHE A 65 2.33 -19.42 -4.59
C PHE A 65 3.01 -20.11 -3.40
N ILE A 66 3.03 -21.45 -3.35
CA ILE A 66 3.63 -22.22 -2.27
C ILE A 66 4.85 -22.95 -2.82
N THR A 67 5.99 -22.80 -2.16
CA THR A 67 7.18 -23.62 -2.38
C THR A 67 7.41 -24.50 -1.15
N PRO A 68 7.12 -25.81 -1.22
CA PRO A 68 7.43 -26.76 -0.16
C PRO A 68 8.92 -26.73 0.20
N LYS A 69 9.25 -27.00 1.47
CA LYS A 69 10.64 -26.93 1.97
C LYS A 69 11.63 -27.77 1.15
N ASP A 70 11.22 -28.96 0.72
CA ASP A 70 12.02 -29.89 -0.09
C ASP A 70 12.28 -29.41 -1.53
N GLN A 71 11.55 -28.38 -1.98
CA GLN A 71 11.67 -27.78 -3.33
C GLN A 71 12.39 -26.43 -3.31
N ILE A 72 12.91 -26.01 -2.16
CA ILE A 72 13.67 -24.78 -2.04
C ILE A 72 15.10 -25.02 -2.51
N GLU A 73 15.48 -24.39 -3.62
CA GLU A 73 16.84 -24.51 -4.19
C GLU A 73 17.86 -23.58 -3.51
N ASN A 74 17.41 -22.40 -3.04
CA ASN A 74 18.27 -21.38 -2.45
C ASN A 74 18.27 -21.45 -0.93
N GLU A 75 19.42 -21.16 -0.31
CA GLU A 75 19.50 -21.02 1.14
C GLU A 75 18.53 -19.93 1.63
N VAL A 76 17.73 -20.26 2.64
CA VAL A 76 16.83 -19.29 3.29
C VAL A 76 17.63 -18.52 4.33
N ILE A 77 17.85 -17.23 4.05
CA ILE A 77 18.53 -16.32 4.97
C ILE A 77 17.50 -15.72 5.92
N GLU A 78 17.63 -16.03 7.20
CA GLU A 78 16.82 -15.42 8.25
C GLU A 78 17.33 -14.03 8.61
N LYS A 79 16.42 -13.16 9.06
CA LYS A 79 16.74 -11.76 9.39
C LYS A 79 17.69 -11.66 10.59
N TYR A 80 17.52 -12.56 11.54
CA TYR A 80 18.31 -12.68 12.76
C TYR A 80 18.85 -14.11 12.85
N ASP A 81 19.99 -14.27 13.51
CA ASP A 81 20.70 -15.53 13.69
C ASP A 81 20.39 -16.22 15.03
N ASP A 82 19.53 -15.62 15.85
CA ASP A 82 19.20 -16.06 17.21
C ASP A 82 17.79 -16.67 17.33
N TYR A 83 17.16 -17.04 16.21
CA TYR A 83 15.87 -17.70 16.24
C TYR A 83 15.96 -19.08 16.91
N LYS A 84 15.24 -19.25 18.03
CA LYS A 84 15.08 -20.55 18.70
C LYS A 84 14.43 -21.62 17.82
N TYR A 85 13.66 -21.19 16.82
CA TYR A 85 12.93 -22.05 15.89
C TYR A 85 13.31 -21.66 14.47
N GLU A 86 14.59 -21.84 14.11
CA GLU A 86 15.12 -21.45 12.81
C GLU A 86 14.42 -22.17 11.65
N PHE A 87 14.46 -21.55 10.47
CA PHE A 87 13.81 -22.08 9.28
C PHE A 87 14.35 -23.46 8.89
N GLN A 88 15.66 -23.69 9.07
CA GLN A 88 16.30 -24.94 8.70
C GLN A 88 15.67 -26.15 9.41
N THR A 89 15.31 -26.02 10.69
CA THR A 89 14.70 -27.11 11.46
C THR A 89 13.17 -27.04 11.46
N CYS A 90 12.60 -25.83 11.61
CA CYS A 90 11.17 -25.64 11.87
C CYS A 90 10.36 -25.16 10.66
N GLY A 91 11.01 -24.66 9.61
CA GLY A 91 10.34 -24.16 8.42
C GLY A 91 9.54 -25.24 7.70
N GLN A 92 8.42 -24.85 7.07
CA GLN A 92 7.53 -25.74 6.31
C GLN A 92 7.60 -25.49 4.80
N GLY A 93 8.04 -24.29 4.38
CA GLY A 93 8.05 -23.85 3.00
C GLY A 93 8.00 -22.33 2.91
N LEU A 94 7.88 -21.82 1.69
CA LEU A 94 7.77 -20.40 1.38
C LEU A 94 6.40 -20.10 0.77
N ILE A 95 5.90 -18.90 1.03
CA ILE A 95 4.72 -18.35 0.35
C ILE A 95 5.15 -17.09 -0.40
N ASP A 96 4.88 -17.05 -1.69
CA ASP A 96 5.15 -15.88 -2.52
C ASP A 96 4.25 -14.70 -2.13
N THR A 97 4.83 -13.51 -2.14
CA THR A 97 4.15 -12.27 -1.70
C THR A 97 3.98 -11.24 -2.84
N PRO A 98 3.43 -11.62 -4.02
CA PRO A 98 3.35 -10.70 -5.14
C PRO A 98 2.36 -9.57 -4.88
N SER A 99 2.62 -8.41 -5.47
CA SER A 99 1.75 -7.23 -5.39
C SER A 99 0.58 -7.25 -6.38
N THR A 100 0.43 -8.32 -7.17
CA THR A 100 -0.55 -8.46 -8.26
C THR A 100 -1.99 -8.18 -7.82
N TYR A 101 -2.32 -8.45 -6.56
CA TYR A 101 -3.69 -8.32 -6.03
C TYR A 101 -3.89 -7.14 -5.09
N ASN A 102 -2.91 -6.25 -4.97
CA ASN A 102 -2.95 -5.11 -4.04
C ASN A 102 -4.10 -4.13 -4.34
N ILE A 103 -4.56 -4.08 -5.59
CA ILE A 103 -5.66 -3.18 -6.01
C ILE A 103 -6.95 -3.51 -5.26
N CYS A 104 -7.16 -4.78 -4.87
CA CYS A 104 -8.34 -5.22 -4.15
C CYS A 104 -8.62 -4.33 -2.92
N SER A 105 -7.62 -4.11 -2.07
CA SER A 105 -7.73 -3.23 -0.90
C SER A 105 -7.39 -1.78 -1.21
N ASP A 106 -6.42 -1.50 -2.08
CA ASP A 106 -5.99 -0.13 -2.38
C ASP A 106 -7.12 0.72 -2.96
N TYR A 107 -8.04 0.15 -3.77
CA TYR A 107 -9.20 0.89 -4.29
C TYR A 107 -9.97 1.61 -3.17
N PHE A 108 -10.08 0.99 -2.00
CA PHE A 108 -10.78 1.53 -0.84
C PHE A 108 -9.85 2.30 0.10
N MET A 109 -8.66 1.74 0.39
CA MET A 109 -7.83 2.16 1.53
C MET A 109 -6.62 3.02 1.16
N ASN A 110 -6.31 3.19 -0.13
CA ASN A 110 -5.07 3.86 -0.55
C ASN A 110 -4.98 5.29 -0.01
N HIS A 111 -6.09 6.03 -0.01
CA HIS A 111 -6.14 7.40 0.52
C HIS A 111 -5.81 7.48 2.01
N LEU A 112 -6.34 6.58 2.82
CA LEU A 112 -6.09 6.55 4.26
C LEU A 112 -4.66 6.07 4.54
N ARG A 113 -4.21 5.03 3.82
CA ARG A 113 -2.87 4.45 3.97
C ARG A 113 -1.75 5.44 3.62
N LEU A 114 -1.91 6.24 2.58
CA LEU A 114 -0.92 7.27 2.19
C LEU A 114 -0.92 8.50 3.10
N ARG A 115 -1.88 8.59 4.04
CA ARG A 115 -1.92 9.57 5.14
C ARG A 115 -1.50 8.98 6.48
N CYS A 116 -1.23 7.68 6.55
CA CYS A 116 -0.84 7.00 7.78
C CYS A 116 0.68 7.05 7.95
N GLY A 117 1.14 8.00 8.77
CA GLY A 117 2.53 8.08 9.22
C GLY A 117 2.87 7.00 10.25
N SER A 118 4.13 7.00 10.67
CA SER A 118 4.63 6.25 11.82
C SER A 118 5.25 7.21 12.84
N TYR A 119 5.61 6.71 14.01
CA TYR A 119 6.26 7.52 15.04
C TYR A 119 7.52 8.21 14.50
N GLY A 120 7.49 9.54 14.43
CA GLY A 120 8.59 10.36 13.91
C GLY A 120 8.72 10.42 12.38
N PHE A 121 7.85 9.73 11.61
CA PHE A 121 7.92 9.70 10.15
C PHE A 121 6.57 9.98 9.49
N MET A 122 6.50 11.05 8.70
CA MET A 122 5.29 11.45 7.98
C MET A 122 5.08 10.61 6.70
N ALA A 123 3.81 10.35 6.38
CA ALA A 123 3.40 9.70 5.15
C ALA A 123 3.45 10.65 3.93
N PRO A 124 3.45 10.13 2.68
CA PRO A 124 3.51 10.95 1.47
C PRO A 124 2.51 12.11 1.45
N ALA A 125 1.24 11.82 1.74
CA ALA A 125 0.20 12.84 1.70
C ALA A 125 0.34 13.80 2.89
N GLN A 126 0.76 13.34 4.07
CA GLN A 126 1.03 14.22 5.20
C GLN A 126 2.17 15.21 4.88
N VAL A 127 3.29 14.74 4.31
CA VAL A 127 4.42 15.62 3.94
C VAL A 127 3.96 16.65 2.91
N TRP A 128 3.18 16.25 1.92
CA TRP A 128 2.71 17.14 0.86
C TRP A 128 1.68 18.16 1.35
N GLU A 129 0.68 17.69 2.09
CA GLU A 129 -0.47 18.49 2.53
C GLU A 129 -0.12 19.37 3.76
N GLN A 130 0.86 18.98 4.58
CA GLN A 130 1.10 19.61 5.89
C GLN A 130 2.59 19.90 6.17
N GLY A 131 3.52 19.36 5.37
CA GLY A 131 4.95 19.49 5.63
C GLY A 131 5.46 20.93 5.51
N THR A 132 6.51 21.21 6.29
CA THR A 132 7.37 22.39 6.14
C THR A 132 8.13 22.35 4.81
N PRO A 133 8.64 23.50 4.32
CA PRO A 133 9.48 23.50 3.11
C PRO A 133 10.67 22.54 3.23
N LYS A 134 11.28 22.41 4.42
CA LYS A 134 12.39 21.48 4.66
C LYS A 134 11.97 20.02 4.50
N GLN A 135 10.82 19.62 5.04
CA GLN A 135 10.30 18.25 4.94
C GLN A 135 9.94 17.91 3.48
N ILE A 136 9.24 18.82 2.80
CA ILE A 136 8.90 18.65 1.38
C ILE A 136 10.19 18.55 0.56
N TRP A 137 11.11 19.50 0.73
CA TRP A 137 12.41 19.50 0.05
C TRP A 137 13.10 18.16 0.24
N SER A 138 13.23 17.65 1.47
CA SER A 138 13.88 16.36 1.74
C SER A 138 13.23 15.20 0.99
N SER A 139 11.90 15.20 0.87
CA SER A 139 11.14 14.11 0.26
C SER A 139 11.17 14.08 -1.29
N ILE A 140 11.39 15.22 -1.95
CA ILE A 140 11.30 15.33 -3.43
C ILE A 140 12.65 15.27 -4.14
N GLY A 141 13.74 14.98 -3.42
CA GLY A 141 15.10 14.94 -4.01
C GLY A 141 15.26 13.88 -5.12
N GLY A 142 14.37 12.89 -5.15
CA GLY A 142 14.30 11.87 -6.20
C GLY A 142 13.93 12.41 -7.59
N LEU A 143 13.39 13.63 -7.72
CA LEU A 143 12.99 14.21 -9.02
C LEU A 143 14.17 14.34 -9.99
N TRP A 144 15.41 14.48 -9.48
CA TRP A 144 16.64 14.55 -10.26
C TRP A 144 17.48 13.26 -10.20
N ARG A 145 16.89 12.13 -9.80
CA ARG A 145 17.56 10.82 -9.74
C ARG A 145 16.91 9.86 -10.74
N GLY A 146 17.56 8.72 -10.98
CA GLY A 146 17.08 7.70 -11.93
C GLY A 146 15.71 7.09 -11.62
N VAL A 147 15.13 7.35 -10.44
CA VAL A 147 13.73 6.98 -10.14
C VAL A 147 12.74 7.76 -11.02
N ASN A 148 12.99 9.04 -11.30
CA ASN A 148 12.14 9.86 -12.18
C ASN A 148 12.52 9.60 -13.64
N THR A 149 12.03 8.49 -14.19
CA THR A 149 12.34 8.07 -15.57
C THR A 149 11.79 9.05 -16.62
N ALA A 150 10.70 9.75 -16.32
CA ALA A 150 10.08 10.75 -17.19
C ALA A 150 10.90 12.05 -17.27
N GLN A 151 11.74 12.32 -16.26
CA GLN A 151 12.52 13.55 -16.12
C GLN A 151 11.62 14.80 -16.14
N ASP A 152 10.46 14.71 -15.50
CA ASP A 152 9.44 15.77 -15.46
C ASP A 152 8.99 16.07 -14.02
N LEU A 153 8.13 17.07 -13.86
CA LEU A 153 7.35 17.30 -12.65
C LEU A 153 5.88 17.00 -12.97
N SER A 154 5.52 15.72 -13.02
CA SER A 154 4.14 15.26 -13.21
C SER A 154 3.54 14.65 -11.93
N PRO A 155 2.21 14.48 -11.84
CA PRO A 155 1.57 13.73 -10.74
C PRO A 155 2.24 12.36 -10.48
N LYS A 156 2.58 11.64 -11.56
CA LYS A 156 3.24 10.34 -11.49
C LYS A 156 4.64 10.45 -10.86
N SER A 157 5.46 11.37 -11.34
CA SER A 157 6.82 11.57 -10.82
C SER A 157 6.82 12.02 -9.36
N VAL A 158 5.89 12.91 -8.97
CA VAL A 158 5.69 13.30 -7.57
C VAL A 158 5.36 12.07 -6.71
N MET A 159 4.43 11.22 -7.15
CA MET A 159 4.11 9.99 -6.43
C MET A 159 5.31 9.05 -6.30
N GLU A 160 6.07 8.83 -7.39
CA GLU A 160 7.24 7.95 -7.37
C GLU A 160 8.31 8.43 -6.37
N VAL A 161 8.60 9.73 -6.34
CA VAL A 161 9.64 10.27 -5.44
C VAL A 161 9.17 10.29 -4.00
N LEU A 162 7.91 10.67 -3.72
CA LEU A 162 7.40 10.69 -2.36
C LEU A 162 7.31 9.28 -1.79
N ARG A 163 7.00 8.28 -2.61
CA ARG A 163 7.01 6.88 -2.17
C ARG A 163 8.38 6.39 -1.71
N LEU A 164 9.47 6.97 -2.23
CA LEU A 164 10.84 6.66 -1.78
C LEU A 164 11.31 7.59 -0.65
N GLY A 165 10.85 8.84 -0.64
CA GLY A 165 11.32 9.89 0.25
C GLY A 165 10.53 10.04 1.55
N THR A 166 9.50 9.22 1.78
CA THR A 166 8.62 9.31 2.95
C THR A 166 8.23 7.92 3.46
N TYR A 167 7.62 7.85 4.64
CA TYR A 167 7.15 6.59 5.20
C TYR A 167 5.87 6.12 4.50
N ILE A 168 5.83 4.88 4.03
CA ILE A 168 4.59 4.27 3.56
C ILE A 168 4.24 3.13 4.49
N ALA A 169 3.03 3.17 5.05
CA ALA A 169 2.51 2.03 5.78
C ALA A 169 2.43 0.79 4.86
N THR A 170 3.06 -0.29 5.33
CA THR A 170 3.17 -1.56 4.61
C THR A 170 1.78 -2.13 4.33
N GLN A 171 1.63 -2.69 3.13
CA GLN A 171 0.42 -3.35 2.68
C GLN A 171 0.64 -4.86 2.62
N PHE A 172 -0.21 -5.62 3.30
CA PHE A 172 -0.20 -7.08 3.27
C PHE A 172 -0.72 -7.56 1.90
N LYS A 173 -0.47 -8.81 1.51
CA LYS A 173 -0.85 -9.32 0.18
C LYS A 173 -2.14 -10.14 0.27
N PRO A 174 -3.23 -9.76 -0.43
CA PRO A 174 -4.48 -10.52 -0.39
C PRO A 174 -4.34 -11.99 -0.78
N ILE A 175 -3.45 -12.31 -1.73
CA ILE A 175 -3.18 -13.70 -2.13
C ILE A 175 -2.57 -14.53 -1.00
N VAL A 176 -1.69 -13.95 -0.18
CA VAL A 176 -1.09 -14.66 0.95
C VAL A 176 -2.16 -15.04 1.97
N ALA A 177 -3.12 -14.14 2.24
CA ALA A 177 -4.26 -14.44 3.10
C ALA A 177 -5.11 -15.58 2.51
N LYS A 178 -5.45 -15.52 1.21
CA LYS A 178 -6.18 -16.61 0.53
C LYS A 178 -5.43 -17.95 0.62
N VAL A 179 -4.12 -17.95 0.35
CA VAL A 179 -3.26 -19.13 0.44
C VAL A 179 -3.36 -19.75 1.83
N ILE A 180 -3.14 -18.95 2.89
CA ILE A 180 -3.18 -19.43 4.27
C ILE A 180 -4.56 -20.00 4.61
N TYR A 181 -5.64 -19.31 4.26
CA TYR A 181 -6.99 -19.76 4.58
C TYR A 181 -7.35 -21.06 3.86
N ASN A 182 -7.00 -21.18 2.57
CA ASN A 182 -7.31 -22.38 1.79
C ASN A 182 -6.43 -23.57 2.16
N MET A 183 -5.11 -23.37 2.32
CA MET A 183 -4.18 -24.46 2.66
C MET A 183 -4.44 -25.05 4.05
N THR A 184 -5.05 -24.29 4.96
CA THR A 184 -5.46 -24.74 6.29
C THR A 184 -6.92 -25.17 6.36
N GLU A 185 -7.64 -25.13 5.24
CA GLU A 185 -9.08 -25.41 5.13
C GLU A 185 -9.94 -24.60 6.13
N ALA A 186 -9.46 -23.40 6.49
CA ALA A 186 -10.08 -22.56 7.50
C ALA A 186 -11.55 -22.26 7.15
N LYS A 187 -12.45 -22.47 8.13
CA LYS A 187 -13.86 -22.06 8.01
C LYS A 187 -14.11 -20.71 8.66
N THR A 188 -13.49 -20.48 9.81
CA THR A 188 -13.53 -19.22 10.55
C THR A 188 -12.15 -18.61 10.60
N VAL A 189 -12.05 -17.33 10.28
CA VAL A 189 -10.81 -16.54 10.35
C VAL A 189 -10.95 -15.51 11.47
N LEU A 190 -9.99 -15.49 12.39
CA LEU A 190 -9.81 -14.42 13.35
C LEU A 190 -8.66 -13.52 12.88
N ASP A 191 -8.95 -12.25 12.65
CA ASP A 191 -7.98 -11.22 12.26
C ASP A 191 -7.96 -10.10 13.29
N THR A 192 -6.97 -10.15 14.18
CA THR A 192 -6.86 -9.21 15.30
C THR A 192 -6.23 -7.86 14.94
N SER A 193 -5.95 -7.62 13.66
CA SER A 193 -5.25 -6.42 13.20
C SER A 193 -5.57 -6.11 11.75
N MET A 194 -6.85 -5.92 11.39
CA MET A 194 -7.32 -5.88 9.99
C MET A 194 -6.54 -4.93 9.06
N GLY A 195 -5.97 -3.85 9.59
CA GLY A 195 -5.10 -2.92 8.87
C GLY A 195 -5.79 -2.33 7.65
N TRP A 196 -5.22 -2.52 6.46
CA TRP A 196 -5.81 -2.01 5.21
C TRP A 196 -6.84 -2.94 4.57
N GLY A 197 -7.31 -3.97 5.29
CA GLY A 197 -8.32 -4.90 4.76
C GLY A 197 -7.78 -5.87 3.70
N ASP A 198 -6.46 -6.01 3.55
CA ASP A 198 -5.84 -6.96 2.62
C ASP A 198 -6.26 -8.42 2.92
N ARG A 199 -6.26 -8.77 4.22
CA ARG A 199 -6.70 -10.07 4.72
C ARG A 199 -8.19 -10.29 4.56
N LEU A 200 -8.98 -9.23 4.73
CA LEU A 200 -10.43 -9.24 4.45
C LEU A 200 -10.70 -9.53 2.97
N ALA A 201 -9.98 -8.89 2.04
CA ALA A 201 -10.06 -9.19 0.62
C ALA A 201 -9.65 -10.65 0.32
N GLY A 202 -8.58 -11.14 0.95
CA GLY A 202 -8.19 -12.55 0.87
C GLY A 202 -9.26 -13.52 1.39
N PHE A 203 -9.94 -13.19 2.48
CA PHE A 203 -11.06 -13.96 3.04
C PHE A 203 -12.23 -14.04 2.06
N PHE A 204 -12.63 -12.91 1.46
CA PHE A 204 -13.71 -12.92 0.47
C PHE A 204 -13.34 -13.71 -0.79
N ALA A 205 -12.06 -13.87 -1.08
CA ALA A 205 -11.57 -14.68 -2.20
C ALA A 205 -11.23 -16.14 -1.86
N SER A 206 -11.30 -16.55 -0.59
CA SER A 206 -10.97 -17.90 -0.12
C SER A 206 -12.21 -18.78 0.06
N ASP A 207 -12.03 -19.99 0.57
CA ASP A 207 -13.13 -20.92 0.90
C ASP A 207 -13.68 -20.76 2.34
N ALA A 208 -13.09 -19.86 3.13
CA ALA A 208 -13.56 -19.55 4.48
C ALA A 208 -14.94 -18.89 4.46
N THR A 209 -15.77 -19.13 5.48
CA THR A 209 -17.18 -18.69 5.48
C THR A 209 -17.50 -17.64 6.53
N HIS A 210 -16.70 -17.56 7.60
CA HIS A 210 -16.87 -16.61 8.68
C HIS A 210 -15.58 -15.84 8.98
N TYR A 211 -15.67 -14.53 9.12
CA TYR A 211 -14.54 -13.66 9.43
C TYR A 211 -14.85 -12.78 10.63
N ILE A 212 -13.99 -12.85 11.64
CA ILE A 212 -14.04 -12.02 12.85
C ILE A 212 -12.82 -11.13 12.80
N GLY A 213 -13.04 -9.83 12.68
CA GLY A 213 -11.97 -8.84 12.53
C GLY A 213 -12.02 -7.78 13.61
N CYS A 214 -10.86 -7.27 14.00
CA CYS A 214 -10.77 -6.06 14.78
C CYS A 214 -9.57 -5.19 14.41
N ASP A 215 -9.68 -3.90 14.72
CA ASP A 215 -8.62 -2.91 14.47
C ASP A 215 -8.73 -1.75 15.47
N PRO A 216 -7.60 -1.14 15.90
CA PRO A 216 -7.63 0.05 16.74
C PRO A 216 -7.94 1.34 15.96
N ASN A 217 -7.64 1.44 14.66
CA ASN A 217 -7.79 2.69 13.92
C ASN A 217 -9.28 2.99 13.62
N PRO A 218 -9.90 4.03 14.21
CA PRO A 218 -11.32 4.29 14.00
C PRO A 218 -11.65 4.71 12.57
N ASN A 219 -10.67 5.21 11.81
CA ASN A 219 -10.84 5.71 10.45
C ASN A 219 -11.03 4.61 9.40
N THR A 220 -10.76 3.34 9.75
CA THR A 220 -10.85 2.22 8.80
C THR A 220 -12.24 1.58 8.76
N PHE A 221 -13.04 1.70 9.83
CA PHE A 221 -14.29 0.94 10.02
C PHE A 221 -15.37 1.24 8.99
N GLN A 222 -15.50 2.51 8.60
CA GLN A 222 -16.42 2.87 7.52
C GLN A 222 -15.99 2.20 6.22
N ILE A 223 -14.70 2.26 5.91
CA ILE A 223 -14.13 1.66 4.70
C ILE A 223 -14.23 0.14 4.73
N TYR A 224 -14.03 -0.53 5.89
CA TYR A 224 -14.30 -1.97 6.01
C TYR A 224 -15.74 -2.31 5.69
N SER A 225 -16.70 -1.50 6.14
CA SER A 225 -18.13 -1.70 5.85
C SER A 225 -18.42 -1.58 4.35
N GLU A 226 -17.74 -0.67 3.66
CA GLU A 226 -17.80 -0.52 2.20
C GLU A 226 -17.18 -1.74 1.48
N MET A 227 -15.98 -2.16 1.89
CA MET A 227 -15.32 -3.36 1.37
C MET A 227 -16.21 -4.61 1.52
N ILE A 228 -16.78 -4.82 2.71
CA ILE A 228 -17.70 -5.94 2.99
C ILE A 228 -18.90 -5.88 2.05
N ARG A 229 -19.53 -4.71 1.92
CA ARG A 229 -20.70 -4.54 1.05
C ARG A 229 -20.39 -4.88 -0.40
N GLU A 230 -19.27 -4.42 -0.92
CA GLU A 230 -18.89 -4.68 -2.32
C GLU A 230 -18.49 -6.14 -2.53
N TYR A 231 -17.66 -6.72 -1.66
CA TYR A 231 -17.26 -8.11 -1.81
C TYR A 231 -18.40 -9.10 -1.58
N SER A 232 -19.35 -8.82 -0.70
CA SER A 232 -20.53 -9.68 -0.52
C SER A 232 -21.39 -9.81 -1.79
N LYS A 233 -21.35 -8.83 -2.71
CA LYS A 233 -22.01 -8.96 -4.02
C LYS A 233 -21.31 -9.96 -4.93
N MET A 234 -19.98 -10.05 -4.84
CA MET A 234 -19.14 -10.90 -5.68
C MET A 234 -18.84 -12.27 -5.07
N ALA A 235 -19.01 -12.42 -3.75
CA ALA A 235 -18.80 -13.64 -2.98
C ALA A 235 -19.93 -13.83 -1.94
N PRO A 236 -21.16 -14.15 -2.39
CA PRO A 236 -22.31 -14.28 -1.51
C PRO A 236 -22.16 -15.46 -0.54
N GLY A 237 -22.86 -15.40 0.60
CA GLY A 237 -22.90 -16.48 1.61
C GLY A 237 -21.81 -16.40 2.69
N LYS A 238 -20.87 -15.45 2.59
CA LYS A 238 -19.87 -15.18 3.63
C LYS A 238 -20.43 -14.22 4.69
N THR A 239 -19.97 -14.38 5.94
CA THR A 239 -20.40 -13.57 7.08
C THR A 239 -19.21 -12.90 7.77
N THR A 240 -19.43 -11.71 8.32
CA THR A 240 -18.38 -10.90 8.95
C THR A 240 -18.84 -10.33 10.30
N GLN A 241 -17.94 -10.23 11.26
CA GLN A 241 -18.11 -9.55 12.54
C GLN A 241 -16.90 -8.63 12.76
N ILE A 242 -17.12 -7.32 12.79
CA ILE A 242 -16.05 -6.33 12.86
C ILE A 242 -16.15 -5.55 14.17
N HIS A 243 -15.11 -5.62 14.99
CA HIS A 243 -15.06 -5.05 16.34
C HIS A 243 -14.06 -3.91 16.43
N ARG A 244 -14.44 -2.84 17.13
CA ARG A 244 -13.52 -1.76 17.52
C ARG A 244 -12.69 -2.20 18.71
N CYS A 245 -11.38 -2.02 18.64
CA CYS A 245 -10.46 -2.21 19.77
C CYS A 245 -10.10 -0.87 20.41
N GLY A 246 -9.45 -0.91 21.57
CA GLY A 246 -8.87 0.29 22.19
C GLY A 246 -7.90 0.96 21.21
N ALA A 247 -8.06 2.27 21.05
CA ALA A 247 -7.25 3.10 20.18
C ALA A 247 -6.51 4.14 21.01
N GLU A 248 -5.30 4.51 20.58
CA GLU A 248 -4.69 5.77 21.02
C GLU A 248 -5.50 6.95 20.44
N ASP A 249 -5.39 8.14 21.01
CA ASP A 249 -6.00 9.34 20.42
C ASP A 249 -5.33 9.60 19.04
N LEU A 250 -6.07 9.32 17.96
CA LEU A 250 -5.63 9.37 16.56
C LEU A 250 -6.12 10.63 15.84
#